data_AF-A0A960QVG0-F1
#
_entry.id   AF-A0A960QVG0-F1
#
_cell.length_a   1.000
_cell.length_b   1.000
_cell.length_c   1.000
_cell.angle_alpha   90.00
_cell.angle_beta   90.00
_cell.angle_gamma   90.00
#
_symmetry.space_group_name_H-M   'P 1'
#
loop_
_entity.id
_entity.type
_entity.pdbx_description
1 polymer ?
#
loop_
_entity_poly.entity_id
_entity_poly.type
_entity_poly.pdbx_seq_one_letter_code
_entity_poly.pdbx_strand_id
1 'polypeptide(L)'
;MSPIKIFGSLEGQWRLLRTFRSHSGDYMGKFEGLAQFLRLSSTCFHYKEQGTMTLGNNAPVEATKEYFYSFMNDNISVFFDSKLENLYHTVNFSEKTLPLGNHYCSPDTYITKYHFEGLPANFSHECSVRGPNKDYVILSNYRKTTENGY
;
A
#
# COMPACT_ATOMS: atom_id res chain seq x y z
N MET A 1 15.78 8.45 -5.11
CA MET A 1 15.37 7.99 -6.45
C MET A 1 14.32 8.96 -6.99
N SER A 2 14.24 9.24 -8.30
CA SER A 2 13.18 10.13 -8.82
C SER A 2 11.80 9.45 -8.78
N PRO A 3 10.69 10.21 -8.67
CA PRO A 3 9.33 9.64 -8.60
C PRO A 3 9.00 8.66 -9.73
N ILE A 4 9.37 8.98 -10.97
CA ILE A 4 9.14 8.10 -12.12
C ILE A 4 9.91 6.77 -12.02
N LYS A 5 11.14 6.79 -11.48
CA LYS A 5 11.93 5.57 -11.25
C LYS A 5 11.36 4.72 -10.12
N ILE A 6 10.84 5.37 -9.08
CA ILE A 6 10.10 4.70 -7.99
C ILE A 6 8.88 3.98 -8.58
N PHE A 7 8.04 4.71 -9.32
CA PHE A 7 6.85 4.15 -9.97
C PHE A 7 7.20 2.95 -10.86
N GLY A 8 8.19 3.10 -11.75
CA GLY A 8 8.66 2.01 -12.61
C GLY A 8 9.12 0.77 -11.85
N SER A 9 9.75 0.94 -10.68
CA SER A 9 10.27 -0.16 -9.85
C SER A 9 9.18 -0.98 -9.14
N LEU A 10 7.94 -0.47 -9.08
CA LEU A 10 6.82 -1.18 -8.45
C LEU A 10 6.36 -2.39 -9.27
N GLU A 11 6.52 -2.37 -10.59
CA GLU A 11 6.01 -3.38 -11.52
C GLU A 11 6.41 -4.82 -11.18
N GLY A 12 5.46 -5.75 -11.11
CA GLY A 12 5.73 -7.16 -10.83
C GLY A 12 5.11 -7.65 -9.54
N GLN A 13 5.48 -8.87 -9.15
CA GLN A 13 4.93 -9.56 -8.00
C GLN A 13 5.76 -9.34 -6.73
N TRP A 14 5.07 -9.29 -5.60
CA TRP A 14 5.64 -9.01 -4.28
C TRP A 14 5.03 -9.95 -3.24
N ARG A 15 5.86 -10.46 -2.33
CA ARG A 15 5.37 -10.97 -1.05
C ARG A 15 4.96 -9.79 -0.19
N LEU A 16 3.79 -9.87 0.41
CA LEU A 16 3.19 -8.84 1.24
C LEU A 16 2.93 -9.39 2.63
N LEU A 17 3.56 -8.77 3.62
CA LEU A 17 3.27 -8.98 5.03
C LEU A 17 2.71 -7.68 5.61
N ARG A 18 1.55 -7.75 6.26
CA ARG A 18 1.02 -6.66 7.07
C ARG A 18 0.96 -7.04 8.53
N THR A 19 1.21 -6.05 9.38
CA THR A 19 0.93 -6.12 10.81
C THR A 19 -0.04 -5.02 11.17
N PHE A 20 -1.08 -5.37 11.92
CA PHE A 20 -2.05 -4.45 12.49
C PHE A 20 -1.70 -4.26 13.96
N ARG A 21 -1.59 -3.00 14.39
CA ARG A 21 -1.31 -2.64 15.79
C ARG A 21 -2.23 -1.52 16.24
N SER A 22 -2.56 -1.46 17.52
CA SER A 22 -3.17 -0.24 18.09
C SER A 22 -2.13 0.89 18.11
N HIS A 23 -2.57 2.13 18.33
CA HIS A 23 -1.64 3.24 18.54
C HIS A 23 -0.83 3.13 19.84
N SER A 24 -1.28 2.34 20.82
CA SER A 24 -0.48 1.94 21.99
C SER A 24 0.60 0.91 21.65
N GLY A 25 0.57 0.31 20.45
CA GLY A 25 1.56 -0.65 19.96
C GLY A 25 1.14 -2.12 20.11
N ASP A 26 -0.04 -2.39 20.67
CA ASP A 26 -0.55 -3.74 20.90
C ASP A 26 -0.79 -4.46 19.58
N TYR A 27 -0.36 -5.71 19.50
CA TYR A 27 -0.55 -6.52 18.30
C TYR A 27 -2.04 -6.86 18.14
N MET A 28 -2.62 -6.51 17.00
CA MET A 28 -4.01 -6.78 16.66
C MET A 28 -4.15 -7.88 15.61
N GLY A 29 -3.11 -8.16 14.84
CA GLY A 29 -3.18 -9.18 13.80
C GLY A 29 -2.19 -9.00 12.67
N LYS A 30 -2.34 -9.82 11.63
CA LYS A 30 -1.50 -9.82 10.44
C LYS A 30 -2.26 -10.18 9.18
N PHE A 31 -1.68 -9.85 8.05
CA PHE A 31 -2.05 -10.38 6.74
C PHE A 31 -0.79 -10.88 6.04
N GLU A 32 -0.87 -12.05 5.41
CA GLU A 32 0.22 -12.63 4.63
C GLU A 32 -0.31 -13.04 3.26
N GLY A 33 0.37 -12.60 2.20
CA GLY A 33 -0.11 -12.85 0.84
C GLY A 33 0.84 -12.38 -0.24
N LEU A 34 0.29 -12.29 -1.45
CA LEU A 34 0.96 -11.76 -2.63
C LEU A 34 0.25 -10.50 -3.11
N ALA A 35 1.05 -9.59 -3.66
CA ALA A 35 0.58 -8.40 -4.35
C ALA A 35 1.23 -8.33 -5.74
N GLN A 36 0.49 -7.87 -6.73
CA GLN A 36 0.91 -7.71 -8.10
C GLN A 36 0.66 -6.28 -8.54
N PHE A 37 1.68 -5.63 -9.11
CA PHE A 37 1.54 -4.40 -9.88
C PHE A 37 1.65 -4.76 -11.36
N LEU A 38 0.51 -4.88 -12.05
CA LEU A 38 0.45 -5.17 -13.48
C LEU A 38 0.41 -3.87 -14.27
N ARG A 39 1.35 -3.69 -15.19
CA ARG A 39 1.41 -2.49 -16.03
C ARG A 39 0.25 -2.47 -17.02
N LEU A 40 -0.55 -1.40 -16.98
CA LEU A 40 -1.58 -1.12 -17.97
C LEU A 40 -1.11 -0.10 -19.02
N SER A 41 -0.23 0.83 -18.62
CA SER A 41 0.41 1.81 -19.51
C SER A 41 1.75 2.30 -18.95
N SER A 42 2.39 3.26 -19.62
CA SER A 42 3.61 3.91 -19.09
C SER A 42 3.38 4.61 -17.74
N THR A 43 2.15 5.02 -17.46
CA THR A 43 1.78 5.80 -16.28
C THR A 43 0.71 5.14 -15.41
N CYS A 44 0.30 3.90 -15.70
CA CYS A 44 -0.76 3.24 -14.95
C CYS A 44 -0.43 1.78 -14.60
N PHE A 45 -0.70 1.39 -13.35
CA PHE A 45 -0.73 0.00 -12.90
C PHE A 45 -2.11 -0.39 -12.38
N HIS A 46 -2.51 -1.62 -12.63
CA HIS A 46 -3.51 -2.34 -11.83
C HIS A 46 -2.79 -3.06 -10.70
N TYR A 47 -3.16 -2.72 -9.47
CA TYR A 47 -2.69 -3.39 -8.27
C TYR A 47 -3.73 -4.40 -7.81
N LYS A 48 -3.30 -5.62 -7.53
CA LYS A 48 -4.13 -6.66 -6.92
C LYS A 48 -3.36 -7.36 -5.82
N GLU A 49 -4.03 -7.64 -4.71
CA GLU A 49 -3.51 -8.46 -3.63
C GLU A 49 -4.48 -9.56 -3.21
N GLN A 50 -3.92 -10.65 -2.72
CA GLN A 50 -4.65 -11.77 -2.15
C GLN A 50 -3.80 -12.45 -1.06
N GLY A 51 -4.45 -12.87 0.01
CA GLY A 51 -3.82 -13.63 1.07
C GLY A 51 -4.75 -13.86 2.25
N THR A 52 -4.16 -14.30 3.35
CA THR A 52 -4.89 -14.66 4.56
C THR A 52 -4.68 -13.60 5.63
N MET A 53 -5.77 -13.16 6.26
CA MET A 53 -5.77 -12.21 7.37
C MET A 53 -6.15 -12.91 8.67
N THR A 54 -5.48 -12.57 9.76
CA THR A 54 -5.81 -13.05 11.11
C THR A 54 -5.83 -11.85 12.07
N LEU A 55 -6.97 -11.63 12.73
CA LEU A 55 -7.16 -10.52 13.67
C LEU A 55 -7.52 -11.08 15.06
N GLY A 56 -6.79 -10.66 16.09
CA GLY A 56 -6.92 -11.19 17.45
C GLY A 56 -6.79 -12.71 17.47
N ASN A 57 -7.74 -13.37 18.14
CA ASN A 57 -7.84 -14.83 18.22
C ASN A 57 -8.87 -15.42 17.23
N ASN A 58 -9.30 -14.64 16.24
CA ASN A 58 -10.27 -15.12 15.26
C ASN A 58 -9.64 -16.12 14.28
N ALA A 59 -10.49 -16.94 13.66
CA ALA A 59 -10.06 -17.80 12.57
C ALA A 59 -9.46 -16.97 11.41
N PRO A 60 -8.43 -17.46 10.71
CA PRO A 60 -7.92 -16.81 9.52
C PRO A 60 -9.01 -16.70 8.43
N VAL A 61 -9.03 -15.58 7.71
CA VAL A 61 -9.96 -15.31 6.62
C VAL A 61 -9.21 -14.93 5.35
N GLU A 62 -9.70 -15.38 4.20
CA GLU A 62 -9.18 -14.93 2.91
C GLU A 62 -9.58 -13.49 2.63
N ALA A 63 -8.63 -12.69 2.16
CA ALA A 63 -8.83 -11.29 1.85
C ALA A 63 -8.17 -10.94 0.52
N THR A 64 -8.87 -10.12 -0.27
CA THR A 64 -8.37 -9.56 -1.53
C THR A 64 -8.58 -8.06 -1.57
N LYS A 65 -7.75 -7.38 -2.36
CA LYS A 65 -7.95 -5.96 -2.64
C LYS A 65 -7.42 -5.58 -4.01
N GLU A 66 -8.04 -4.58 -4.62
CA GLU A 66 -7.62 -4.05 -5.91
C GLU A 66 -7.60 -2.51 -5.88
N TYR A 67 -6.64 -1.93 -6.60
CA TYR A 67 -6.46 -0.49 -6.75
C TYR A 67 -5.84 -0.17 -8.11
N PHE A 68 -5.90 1.09 -8.51
CA PHE A 68 -5.21 1.59 -9.70
C PHE A 68 -4.21 2.68 -9.31
N TYR A 69 -2.95 2.51 -9.70
CA TYR A 69 -1.88 3.46 -9.43
C TYR A 69 -1.59 4.24 -10.69
N SER A 70 -1.68 5.57 -10.62
CA SER A 70 -1.40 6.48 -11.73
C SER A 70 -0.22 7.39 -11.40
N PHE A 71 0.70 7.54 -12.34
CA PHE A 71 1.80 8.50 -12.27
C PHE A 71 1.45 9.75 -13.08
N MET A 72 1.30 10.88 -12.38
CA MET A 72 0.96 12.18 -13.00
C MET A 72 1.56 13.32 -12.17
N ASN A 73 2.08 14.35 -12.84
CA ASN A 73 2.64 15.54 -12.20
C ASN A 73 3.69 15.21 -11.12
N ASP A 74 4.59 14.27 -11.40
CA ASP A 74 5.63 13.77 -10.48
C ASP A 74 5.11 13.15 -9.16
N ASN A 75 3.83 12.78 -9.12
CA ASN A 75 3.20 12.11 -7.99
C ASN A 75 2.68 10.73 -8.40
N ILE A 76 2.43 9.89 -7.39
CA ILE A 76 1.73 8.62 -7.57
C ILE A 76 0.37 8.73 -6.87
N SER A 77 -0.72 8.65 -7.63
CA SER A 77 -2.08 8.65 -7.09
C SER A 77 -2.67 7.25 -7.14
N VAL A 78 -3.36 6.86 -6.08
CA VAL A 78 -4.00 5.55 -5.91
C VAL A 78 -5.51 5.73 -5.96
N PHE A 79 -6.20 4.93 -6.76
CA PHE A 79 -7.64 5.02 -7.00
C PHE A 79 -8.33 3.69 -6.70
N PHE A 80 -9.60 3.76 -6.31
CA PHE A 80 -10.45 2.58 -6.05
C PHE A 80 -10.99 1.94 -7.33
N ASP A 81 -11.06 2.70 -8.43
CA ASP A 81 -11.64 2.25 -9.69
C ASP A 81 -10.71 2.48 -10.88
N SER A 82 -10.99 1.77 -11.97
CA SER A 82 -10.19 1.80 -13.20
C SER A 82 -10.37 3.07 -14.04
N LYS A 83 -11.44 3.85 -13.82
CA LYS A 83 -11.68 5.14 -14.50
C LYS A 83 -10.89 6.28 -13.86
N LEU A 84 -10.25 6.03 -12.71
CA LEU A 84 -9.46 6.98 -11.95
C LEU A 84 -10.29 8.17 -11.45
N GLU A 85 -11.56 7.93 -11.12
CA GLU A 85 -12.49 8.97 -10.64
C GLU A 85 -12.58 9.00 -9.11
N ASN A 86 -12.44 7.85 -8.44
CA ASN A 86 -12.49 7.73 -6.98
C ASN A 86 -11.07 7.64 -6.41
N LEU A 87 -10.49 8.80 -6.13
CA LEU A 87 -9.17 8.93 -5.51
C LEU A 87 -9.19 8.34 -4.09
N TYR A 88 -8.26 7.43 -3.82
CA TYR A 88 -7.96 6.99 -2.46
C TYR A 88 -6.99 7.95 -1.80
N HIS A 89 -5.76 8.05 -2.31
CA HIS A 89 -4.75 8.99 -1.84
C HIS A 89 -3.68 9.30 -2.88
N THR A 90 -2.89 10.34 -2.65
CA THR A 90 -1.73 10.71 -3.49
C THR A 90 -0.45 10.69 -2.66
N VAL A 91 0.59 10.08 -3.20
CA VAL A 91 1.95 10.03 -2.66
C VAL A 91 2.71 11.24 -3.20
N ASN A 92 2.87 12.27 -2.36
CA ASN A 92 3.55 13.51 -2.74
C ASN A 92 5.05 13.46 -2.39
N PHE A 93 5.92 13.57 -3.40
CA PHE A 93 7.38 13.49 -3.23
C PHE A 93 8.06 14.84 -2.96
N SER A 94 7.32 15.95 -3.01
CA SER A 94 7.87 17.30 -2.79
C SER A 94 7.98 17.68 -1.31
N GLU A 95 7.28 16.97 -0.43
CA GLU A 95 7.33 17.22 1.01
C GLU A 95 8.53 16.48 1.64
N LYS A 96 9.37 17.21 2.41
CA LYS A 96 10.48 16.64 3.21
C LYS A 96 9.99 15.73 4.34
N THR A 97 8.69 15.69 4.58
CA THR A 97 8.00 14.78 5.46
C THR A 97 7.34 13.73 4.57
N LEU A 98 7.83 12.49 4.68
CA LEU A 98 7.34 11.22 4.06
C LEU A 98 6.07 11.36 3.23
N PRO A 99 6.03 10.87 1.98
CA PRO A 99 4.89 11.13 1.09
C PRO A 99 3.57 10.73 1.74
N LEU A 100 2.70 11.74 1.96
CA LEU A 100 1.47 11.62 2.73
C LEU A 100 0.27 11.33 1.84
N GLY A 101 -0.25 10.11 1.92
CA GLY A 101 -1.56 9.78 1.40
C GLY A 101 -2.65 10.07 2.43
N ASN A 102 -3.43 11.14 2.24
CA ASN A 102 -4.59 11.44 3.07
C ASN A 102 -5.88 10.95 2.41
N HIS A 103 -6.62 10.05 3.08
CA HIS A 103 -7.99 9.72 2.73
C HIS A 103 -8.90 10.15 3.88
N TYR A 104 -9.81 11.09 3.62
CA TYR A 104 -10.83 11.52 4.57
C TYR A 104 -12.14 10.80 4.24
N CYS A 105 -12.33 9.63 4.83
CA CYS A 105 -13.63 8.96 4.80
C CYS A 105 -14.30 9.25 6.14
N SER A 106 -15.01 10.37 6.24
CA SER A 106 -15.66 10.78 7.50
C SER A 106 -16.46 9.59 8.09
N PRO A 107 -16.24 9.23 9.36
CA PRO A 107 -15.52 9.99 10.39
C PRO A 107 -14.03 9.61 10.59
N ASP A 108 -13.46 8.78 9.72
CA ASP A 108 -12.11 8.26 9.82
C ASP A 108 -11.09 9.07 8.99
N THR A 109 -9.88 9.21 9.53
CA THR A 109 -8.71 9.80 8.88
C THR A 109 -7.66 8.72 8.66
N TYR A 110 -7.16 8.64 7.42
CA TYR A 110 -6.08 7.73 7.05
C TYR A 110 -4.87 8.57 6.63
N ILE A 111 -3.73 8.34 7.27
CA ILE A 111 -2.46 8.99 6.93
C ILE A 111 -1.47 7.89 6.56
N THR A 112 -1.07 7.86 5.29
CA THR A 112 -0.13 6.84 4.78
C THR A 112 1.23 7.45 4.51
N LYS A 113 2.30 6.82 4.99
CA LYS A 113 3.71 7.17 4.75
C LYS A 113 4.40 6.03 4.03
N TYR A 114 5.09 6.32 2.93
CA TYR A 114 5.84 5.31 2.17
C TYR A 114 7.35 5.42 2.41
N HIS A 115 8.01 4.26 2.41
CA HIS A 115 9.45 4.08 2.48
C HIS A 115 9.91 3.31 1.24
N PHE A 116 10.54 4.01 0.29
CA PHE A 116 10.95 3.49 -1.02
C PHE A 116 12.46 3.27 -1.14
N GLU A 117 13.22 3.46 -0.05
CA GLU A 117 14.67 3.40 0.00
C GLU A 117 15.22 2.00 -0.37
N GLY A 118 14.42 0.95 -0.18
CA GLY A 118 14.78 -0.43 -0.49
C GLY A 118 14.49 -0.87 -1.93
N LEU A 119 13.91 -0.01 -2.78
CA LEU A 119 13.58 -0.36 -4.16
C LEU A 119 14.86 -0.63 -4.98
N PRO A 120 14.82 -1.58 -5.94
CA PRO A 120 13.66 -2.32 -6.42
C PRO A 120 13.36 -3.63 -5.64
N ALA A 121 14.15 -3.96 -4.62
CA ALA A 121 14.05 -5.25 -3.93
C ALA A 121 12.92 -5.28 -2.89
N ASN A 122 12.66 -4.17 -2.21
CA ASN A 122 11.63 -4.05 -1.19
C ASN A 122 11.15 -2.61 -1.05
N PHE A 123 9.96 -2.45 -0.48
CA PHE A 123 9.47 -1.17 0.01
C PHE A 123 8.45 -1.41 1.12
N SER A 124 8.07 -0.37 1.84
CA SER A 124 7.03 -0.48 2.85
C SER A 124 6.17 0.77 2.90
N HIS A 125 5.04 0.66 3.59
CA HIS A 125 4.28 1.81 4.01
C HIS A 125 3.66 1.58 5.37
N GLU A 126 3.47 2.68 6.09
CA GLU A 126 2.71 2.76 7.33
C GLU A 126 1.42 3.54 7.06
N CYS A 127 0.27 2.99 7.44
CA CYS A 127 -1.01 3.69 7.40
C CYS A 127 -1.55 3.83 8.81
N SER A 128 -1.61 5.06 9.33
CA SER A 128 -2.25 5.38 10.61
C SER A 128 -3.71 5.71 10.37
N VAL A 129 -4.62 4.98 11.02
CA VAL A 129 -6.07 5.12 10.88
C VAL A 129 -6.66 5.59 12.22
N ARG A 130 -7.34 6.74 12.21
CA ARG A 130 -7.99 7.32 13.39
C ARG A 130 -9.41 7.74 13.10
N GLY A 131 -10.34 7.34 13.95
CA GLY A 131 -11.75 7.74 13.91
C GLY A 131 -12.48 7.24 15.15
N PRO A 132 -13.78 7.55 15.32
CA PRO A 132 -14.55 7.22 16.51
C PRO A 132 -14.55 5.72 16.88
N ASN A 133 -14.42 4.84 15.87
CA ASN A 133 -14.46 3.39 16.05
C ASN A 133 -13.17 2.70 15.52
N LYS A 134 -12.14 3.47 15.16
CA LYS A 134 -10.89 2.95 14.58
C LYS A 134 -9.70 3.68 15.17
N ASP A 135 -8.79 2.94 15.78
CA ASP A 135 -7.54 3.46 16.30
C ASP A 135 -6.45 2.40 16.12
N TYR A 136 -5.85 2.37 14.93
CA TYR A 136 -4.80 1.41 14.61
C TYR A 136 -3.83 1.90 13.54
N VAL A 137 -2.68 1.25 13.49
CA VAL A 137 -1.62 1.43 12.52
C VAL A 137 -1.44 0.12 11.73
N ILE A 138 -1.35 0.23 10.41
CA ILE A 138 -1.01 -0.87 9.51
C ILE A 138 0.41 -0.66 9.02
N LEU A 139 1.28 -1.64 9.23
CA LEU A 139 2.61 -1.70 8.64
C LEU A 139 2.62 -2.72 7.52
N SER A 140 2.78 -2.28 6.28
CA SER A 140 2.84 -3.16 5.09
C SER A 140 4.27 -3.24 4.58
N ASN A 141 4.82 -4.44 4.49
CA ASN A 141 6.15 -4.71 3.96
C ASN A 141 6.04 -5.53 2.68
N TYR A 142 6.67 -5.04 1.63
CA TYR A 142 6.69 -5.67 0.32
C TYR A 142 8.11 -6.13 0.01
N ARG A 143 8.26 -7.39 -0.38
CA ARG A 143 9.52 -7.95 -0.90
C ARG A 143 9.29 -8.49 -2.28
N LYS A 144 10.12 -8.09 -3.25
CA LYS A 144 10.00 -8.57 -4.62
C LYS A 144 10.09 -10.08 -4.61
N THR A 145 9.18 -10.76 -5.32
CA THR A 145 9.42 -12.17 -5.59
C THR A 145 10.54 -12.24 -6.62
N THR A 146 11.64 -12.90 -6.28
CA THR A 146 12.61 -13.27 -7.30
C THR A 146 11.93 -14.23 -8.25
N GLU A 147 11.90 -13.92 -9.55
CA GLU A 147 11.75 -14.97 -10.55
C GLU A 147 12.95 -15.89 -10.37
N ASN A 148 12.75 -17.06 -9.75
CA ASN A 148 13.68 -18.15 -9.94
C ASN A 148 13.42 -18.69 -11.35
N GLY A 149 13.95 -17.98 -12.34
CA GLY A 149 14.11 -18.51 -13.69
C GLY A 149 15.28 -19.50 -13.66
N TYR A 150 14.95 -20.79 -13.75
CA TYR A 150 15.83 -21.81 -14.32
C TYR A 150 15.11 -22.41 -15.52
#